data_AF-A0A1F7L228-F1
#
_entry.id   AF-A0A1F7L228-F1
#
_cell.length_a   1.000
_cell.length_b   1.000
_cell.length_c   1.000
_cell.angle_alpha   90.00
_cell.angle_beta   90.00
_cell.angle_gamma   90.00
#
_symmetry.space_group_name_H-M   'P 1'
#
loop_
_entity.id
_entity.type
_entity.pdbx_description
1 polymer ?
#
loop_
_entity_poly.entity_id
_entity_poly.type
_entity_poly.pdbx_seq_one_letter_code
_entity_poly.pdbx_strand_id
1 'polypeptide(L)'
;MSPTYKTNKKRVKKIIGITTTLVVSLVLIANIILSQTIPELYFRFINEERDVVVSYLTSIKPLPIFHQELIRFKNKYGGGVEKKVFSVEEARKKQITKMEEALQKNPQSRDLLYGLAALYGNEGNSTRAEEYLKQAKEIDPTLK
;
A
#
# COMPACT_ATOMS: atom_id res chain seq x y z
N MET A 1 -59.32 -17.61 35.71
CA MET A 1 -58.52 -17.37 34.48
C MET A 1 -58.96 -18.34 33.40
N SER A 2 -59.53 -17.86 32.29
CA SER A 2 -60.20 -18.70 31.28
C SER A 2 -59.20 -19.58 30.49
N PRO A 3 -59.62 -20.78 30.06
CA PRO A 3 -58.76 -21.69 29.29
C PRO A 3 -58.24 -21.08 27.98
N THR A 4 -59.02 -20.19 27.35
CA THR A 4 -58.64 -19.44 26.14
C THR A 4 -57.43 -18.51 26.35
N TYR A 5 -57.33 -17.85 27.52
CA TYR A 5 -56.20 -16.97 27.85
C TYR A 5 -54.87 -17.73 28.00
N LYS A 6 -54.90 -18.91 28.64
CA LYS A 6 -53.70 -19.77 28.79
C LYS A 6 -53.19 -20.28 27.44
N THR A 7 -54.10 -20.63 26.52
CA THR A 7 -53.75 -21.11 25.18
C THR A 7 -53.16 -20.01 24.30
N ASN A 8 -53.70 -18.78 24.37
CA ASN A 8 -53.18 -17.63 23.63
C ASN A 8 -51.77 -17.23 24.11
N LYS A 9 -51.54 -17.20 25.43
CA LYS A 9 -50.21 -16.93 26.01
C LYS A 9 -49.15 -17.97 25.58
N LYS A 10 -49.51 -19.24 25.45
CA LYS A 10 -48.62 -20.29 24.93
C LYS A 10 -48.29 -20.09 23.44
N ARG A 11 -49.27 -19.69 22.61
CA ARG A 11 -49.07 -19.38 21.20
C ARG A 11 -48.14 -18.17 21.00
N VAL A 12 -48.37 -17.08 21.74
CA VAL A 12 -47.53 -15.88 21.68
C VAL A 12 -46.07 -16.19 22.06
N LYS A 13 -45.84 -16.96 23.14
CA LYS A 13 -44.47 -17.40 23.51
C LYS A 13 -43.81 -18.24 22.42
N LYS A 14 -44.57 -19.11 21.74
CA LYS A 14 -44.07 -19.94 20.63
C LYS A 14 -43.68 -19.08 19.42
N ILE A 15 -44.49 -18.09 19.07
CA ILE A 15 -44.20 -17.15 17.97
C ILE A 15 -42.95 -16.33 18.29
N ILE A 16 -42.85 -15.77 19.50
CA ILE A 16 -41.66 -15.03 19.96
C ILE A 16 -40.41 -15.91 19.87
N GLY A 17 -40.51 -17.18 20.32
CA GLY A 17 -39.40 -18.13 20.19
C GLY A 17 -38.95 -18.33 18.74
N ILE A 18 -39.90 -18.56 17.82
CA ILE A 18 -39.61 -18.77 16.39
C ILE A 18 -38.98 -17.51 15.77
N THR A 19 -39.52 -16.32 16.06
CA THR A 19 -38.98 -15.06 15.53
C THR A 19 -37.57 -14.80 16.04
N THR A 20 -37.30 -15.07 17.32
CA THR A 20 -35.96 -14.91 17.88
C THR A 20 -34.97 -15.86 17.23
N THR A 21 -35.34 -17.13 17.04
CA THR A 21 -34.48 -18.11 16.34
C THR A 21 -34.19 -17.68 14.90
N LEU A 22 -35.19 -17.16 14.18
CA LEU A 22 -35.02 -16.64 12.82
C LEU A 22 -34.06 -15.46 12.77
N VAL A 23 -34.21 -14.49 13.66
CA VAL A 23 -33.34 -13.31 13.74
C VAL A 23 -31.90 -13.72 14.04
N VAL A 24 -31.68 -14.60 15.02
CA VAL A 24 -30.35 -15.12 15.35
C VAL A 24 -29.74 -15.84 14.14
N SER A 25 -30.53 -16.67 13.45
CA SER A 25 -30.05 -17.40 12.27
C SER A 25 -29.64 -16.47 11.14
N LEU A 26 -30.41 -15.41 10.88
CA LEU A 26 -30.08 -14.40 9.87
C LEU A 26 -28.81 -13.63 10.22
N VAL A 27 -28.61 -13.27 11.50
CA VAL A 27 -27.37 -12.62 11.96
C VAL A 27 -26.17 -13.54 11.78
N LEU A 28 -26.31 -14.84 12.10
CA LEU A 28 -25.23 -15.81 11.90
C LEU A 28 -24.89 -16.00 10.43
N ILE A 29 -25.90 -16.10 9.55
CA ILE A 29 -25.69 -16.20 8.10
C ILE A 29 -24.99 -14.95 7.57
N ALA A 30 -25.44 -13.76 7.98
CA ALA A 30 -24.79 -12.51 7.60
C ALA A 30 -23.32 -12.47 8.06
N ASN A 31 -23.02 -12.91 9.29
CA ASN A 31 -21.64 -12.98 9.79
C ASN A 31 -20.78 -13.97 8.98
N ILE A 32 -21.32 -15.12 8.59
CA ILE A 32 -20.60 -16.10 7.76
C ILE A 32 -20.29 -15.50 6.38
N ILE A 33 -21.27 -14.86 5.74
CA ILE A 33 -21.08 -14.22 4.43
C ILE A 33 -20.04 -13.10 4.53
N LEU A 34 -20.15 -12.22 5.54
CA LEU A 34 -19.19 -11.14 5.75
C LEU A 34 -17.77 -11.69 6.01
N SER A 35 -17.63 -12.78 6.76
CA SER A 35 -16.34 -13.43 6.99
C SER A 35 -15.70 -14.04 5.73
N GLN A 36 -16.50 -14.35 4.71
CA GLN A 36 -15.98 -14.85 3.43
C GLN A 36 -15.46 -13.73 2.52
N THR A 37 -15.79 -12.47 2.82
CA THR A 37 -15.35 -11.29 2.05
C THR A 37 -14.08 -10.63 2.58
N ILE A 38 -13.34 -11.29 3.47
CA ILE A 38 -12.07 -10.77 3.98
C ILE A 38 -11.10 -10.58 2.79
N PRO A 39 -10.54 -9.38 2.58
CA PRO A 39 -9.63 -9.13 1.48
C PRO A 39 -8.42 -10.07 1.53
N GLU A 40 -8.03 -10.64 0.40
CA GLU A 40 -6.87 -11.53 0.27
C GLU A 40 -5.59 -10.92 0.87
N LEU A 41 -5.42 -9.59 0.74
CA LEU A 41 -4.32 -8.84 1.32
C LEU A 41 -4.20 -9.01 2.85
N TYR A 42 -5.33 -9.10 3.56
CA TYR A 42 -5.36 -9.30 5.00
C TYR A 42 -4.87 -10.70 5.38
N PHE A 43 -5.28 -11.74 4.65
CA PHE A 43 -4.79 -13.10 4.86
C PHE A 43 -3.29 -13.20 4.57
N ARG A 44 -2.80 -12.62 3.47
CA ARG A 44 -1.37 -12.64 3.14
C ARG A 44 -0.53 -11.85 4.16
N PHE A 45 -1.07 -10.78 4.73
CA PHE A 45 -0.44 -10.03 5.83
C PHE A 45 -0.42 -10.84 7.15
N ILE A 46 -1.53 -11.54 7.46
CA ILE A 46 -1.60 -12.48 8.60
C ILE A 46 -0.64 -13.65 8.41
N ASN A 47 -0.52 -14.15 7.19
CA ASN A 47 0.38 -15.24 6.82
C ASN A 47 1.85 -14.79 6.71
N GLU A 48 2.15 -13.55 7.13
CA GLU A 48 3.51 -13.05 7.30
C GLU A 48 4.33 -13.04 6.00
N GLU A 49 3.65 -12.92 4.86
CA GLU A 49 4.33 -12.87 3.57
C GLU A 49 5.20 -11.60 3.51
N ARG A 50 6.52 -11.82 3.46
CA ARG A 50 7.53 -10.74 3.47
C ARG A 50 7.26 -9.67 2.42
N ASP A 51 6.73 -10.04 1.26
CA ASP A 51 6.49 -9.11 0.15
C ASP A 51 5.29 -8.18 0.41
N VAL A 52 4.27 -8.64 1.14
CA VAL A 52 3.15 -7.79 1.56
C VAL A 52 3.62 -6.76 2.59
N VAL A 53 4.49 -7.17 3.51
CA VAL A 53 5.11 -6.26 4.48
C VAL A 53 5.96 -5.20 3.79
N VAL A 54 6.72 -5.58 2.76
CA VAL A 54 7.46 -4.62 1.93
C VAL A 54 6.51 -3.64 1.25
N SER A 55 5.43 -4.13 0.60
CA SER A 55 4.44 -3.27 -0.04
C SER A 55 3.77 -2.29 0.93
N TYR A 56 3.40 -2.77 2.13
CA TYR A 56 2.85 -1.96 3.19
C TYR A 56 3.85 -0.87 3.62
N LEU A 57 5.08 -1.26 3.98
CA LEU A 57 6.13 -0.33 4.41
C LEU A 57 6.46 0.71 3.32
N THR A 58 6.47 0.32 2.06
CA THR A 58 6.65 1.25 0.92
C THR A 58 5.50 2.26 0.84
N SER A 59 4.25 1.83 1.03
CA SER A 59 3.08 2.73 0.97
C SER A 59 3.03 3.75 2.12
N ILE A 60 3.49 3.36 3.31
CA ILE A 60 3.50 4.24 4.49
C ILE A 60 4.78 5.05 4.62
N LYS A 61 5.76 4.89 3.72
CA LYS A 61 7.06 5.56 3.77
C LYS A 61 7.00 7.09 3.98
N PRO A 62 6.04 7.83 3.40
CA PRO A 62 5.91 9.27 3.64
C PRO A 62 5.33 9.62 5.02
N LEU A 63 4.78 8.65 5.76
CA LEU A 63 4.08 8.88 7.02
C LEU A 63 5.03 8.84 8.22
N PRO A 64 4.78 9.61 9.29
CA PRO A 64 5.63 9.62 10.49
C PRO A 64 5.79 8.24 11.16
N ILE A 65 4.79 7.37 11.03
CA ILE A 65 4.77 6.04 11.64
C ILE A 65 5.73 5.04 10.96
N PHE A 66 6.21 5.36 9.75
CA PHE A 66 7.05 4.46 8.96
C PHE A 66 8.26 3.93 9.73
N HIS A 67 8.98 4.79 10.43
CA HIS A 67 10.21 4.41 11.12
C HIS A 67 9.94 3.37 12.22
N GLN A 68 8.87 3.56 12.98
CA GLN A 68 8.47 2.64 14.03
C GLN A 68 8.07 1.28 13.45
N GLU A 69 7.27 1.27 12.38
CA GLU A 69 6.81 0.03 11.74
C GLU A 69 7.96 -0.70 11.05
N LEU A 70 8.90 0.03 10.43
CA LEU A 70 10.11 -0.55 9.85
C LEU A 70 10.94 -1.27 10.91
N ILE A 71 11.17 -0.65 12.07
CA ILE A 71 11.90 -1.30 13.18
C ILE A 71 11.19 -2.57 13.63
N ARG A 72 9.87 -2.50 13.82
CA ARG A 72 9.05 -3.64 14.23
C ARG A 72 9.20 -4.82 13.26
N PHE A 73 9.10 -4.57 11.96
CA PHE A 73 9.19 -5.61 10.94
C PHE A 73 10.62 -6.07 10.68
N LYS A 74 11.63 -5.19 10.83
CA LYS A 74 13.05 -5.54 10.79
C LYS A 74 13.41 -6.50 11.92
N ASN A 75 12.89 -6.29 13.13
CA ASN A 75 13.13 -7.19 14.26
C ASN A 75 12.51 -8.57 14.03
N LYS A 76 11.38 -8.64 13.30
CA LYS A 76 10.69 -9.89 13.01
C LYS A 76 11.29 -10.68 11.84
N TYR A 77 11.62 -10.00 10.72
CA TYR A 77 12.02 -10.63 9.46
C TYR A 77 13.50 -10.43 9.10
N GLY A 78 14.25 -9.69 9.92
CA GLY A 78 15.63 -9.29 9.68
C GLY A 78 15.79 -8.11 8.70
N GLY A 79 17.04 -7.76 8.41
CA GLY A 79 17.40 -6.63 7.53
C GLY A 79 16.99 -6.80 6.06
N GLY A 80 16.51 -7.97 5.65
CA GLY A 80 16.04 -8.22 4.27
C GLY A 80 14.81 -7.39 3.89
N VAL A 81 13.94 -7.07 4.86
CA VAL A 81 12.77 -6.21 4.63
C VAL A 81 13.19 -4.78 4.34
N GLU A 82 14.05 -4.21 5.19
CA GLU A 82 14.63 -2.89 5.00
C GLU A 82 15.32 -2.78 3.63
N LYS A 83 16.17 -3.76 3.29
CA LYS A 83 16.86 -3.79 1.99
C LYS A 83 15.87 -3.76 0.82
N LYS A 84 14.76 -4.50 0.89
CA LYS A 84 13.74 -4.49 -0.17
C LYS A 84 13.01 -3.15 -0.23
N VAL A 85 12.59 -2.60 0.91
CA VAL A 85 11.87 -1.32 1.00
C VAL A 85 12.66 -0.16 0.40
N PHE A 86 13.99 -0.16 0.53
CA PHE A 86 14.86 0.89 -0.02
C PHE A 86 15.53 0.52 -1.35
N SER A 87 15.31 -0.69 -1.87
CA SER A 87 16.04 -1.19 -3.06
C SER A 87 15.83 -0.35 -4.31
N VAL A 88 14.62 0.19 -4.49
CA VAL A 88 14.25 1.03 -5.64
C VAL A 88 14.95 2.37 -5.57
N GLU A 89 15.00 3.01 -4.39
CA GLU A 89 15.68 4.28 -4.20
C GLU A 89 17.20 4.13 -4.34
N GLU A 90 17.78 3.08 -3.78
CA GLU A 90 19.22 2.83 -3.90
C GLU A 90 19.63 2.52 -5.35
N ALA A 91 18.82 1.75 -6.08
CA ALA A 91 19.04 1.52 -7.52
C ALA A 91 18.96 2.83 -8.33
N ARG A 92 17.98 3.68 -8.02
CA ARG A 92 17.79 4.99 -8.66
C ARG A 92 18.95 5.93 -8.38
N LYS A 93 19.39 6.07 -7.13
CA LYS A 93 20.56 6.89 -6.76
C LYS A 93 21.80 6.45 -7.53
N LYS A 94 22.04 5.14 -7.58
CA LYS A 94 23.16 4.58 -8.35
C LYS A 94 23.05 4.91 -9.84
N GLN A 95 21.85 4.86 -10.40
CA GLN A 95 21.61 5.25 -11.79
C GLN A 95 21.90 6.74 -12.03
N ILE A 96 21.43 7.62 -11.15
CA ILE A 96 21.70 9.06 -11.19
C ILE A 96 23.21 9.31 -11.16
N THR A 97 23.94 8.74 -10.19
CA THR A 97 25.40 8.89 -10.09
C THR A 97 26.11 8.47 -11.37
N LYS A 98 25.74 7.32 -11.94
CA LYS A 98 26.35 6.84 -13.19
C LYS A 98 26.06 7.77 -14.37
N MET A 99 24.87 8.37 -14.42
CA MET A 99 24.51 9.32 -15.47
C MET A 99 25.22 10.67 -15.29
N GLU A 100 25.40 11.14 -14.06
CA GLU A 100 26.19 12.33 -13.75
C GLU A 100 27.67 12.14 -14.14
N GLU A 101 28.26 10.99 -13.84
CA GLU A 101 29.62 10.64 -14.29
C GLU A 101 29.73 10.55 -15.83
N ALA A 102 28.70 10.02 -16.50
CA ALA A 102 28.65 9.99 -17.95
C ALA A 102 28.51 11.39 -18.54
N LEU A 103 27.73 12.26 -17.89
CA LEU A 103 27.54 13.65 -18.29
C LEU A 103 28.85 14.45 -18.13
N GLN A 104 29.68 14.17 -17.12
CA GLN A 104 31.00 14.79 -17.00
C GLN A 104 31.89 14.49 -18.21
N LYS A 105 31.76 13.31 -18.83
CA LYS A 105 32.51 12.93 -20.04
C LYS A 105 31.89 13.48 -21.32
N ASN A 106 30.58 13.70 -21.33
CA ASN A 106 29.86 14.30 -22.45
C ASN A 106 28.82 15.32 -21.96
N PRO A 107 29.26 16.57 -21.64
CA PRO A 107 28.40 17.57 -21.02
C PRO A 107 27.23 18.04 -21.89
N GLN A 108 27.33 17.87 -23.20
CA GLN A 108 26.31 18.29 -24.17
C GLN A 108 25.41 17.12 -24.63
N SER A 109 25.37 16.02 -23.87
CA SER A 109 24.47 14.92 -24.17
C SER A 109 23.04 15.28 -23.76
N ARG A 110 22.23 15.68 -24.75
CA ARG A 110 20.79 15.95 -24.57
C ARG A 110 20.06 14.78 -23.91
N ASP A 111 20.37 13.55 -24.29
CA ASP A 111 19.70 12.36 -23.75
C ASP A 111 20.06 12.10 -22.28
N LEU A 112 21.32 12.32 -21.88
CA LEU A 112 21.72 12.18 -20.47
C LEU A 112 21.07 13.26 -19.60
N LEU A 113 21.03 14.50 -20.08
CA LEU A 113 20.38 15.61 -19.38
C LEU A 113 18.88 15.37 -19.24
N TYR A 114 18.20 14.96 -20.32
CA TYR A 114 16.78 14.63 -20.27
C TYR A 114 16.50 13.44 -19.34
N GLY A 115 17.33 12.40 -19.38
CA GLY A 115 17.17 11.24 -18.49
C GLY A 115 17.41 11.58 -17.02
N LEU A 116 18.38 12.45 -16.70
CA LEU A 116 18.57 12.97 -15.35
C LEU A 116 17.36 13.80 -14.90
N ALA A 117 16.81 14.65 -15.77
CA ALA A 117 15.61 15.41 -15.48
C ALA A 117 14.43 14.50 -15.11
N ALA A 118 14.19 13.45 -15.88
CA ALA A 118 13.14 12.48 -15.61
C ALA A 118 13.35 11.72 -14.28
N LEU A 119 14.59 11.32 -13.97
CA LEU A 119 14.91 10.62 -12.72
C LEU A 119 14.70 11.49 -11.48
N TYR A 120 15.16 12.75 -11.52
CA TYR A 120 14.94 13.70 -10.44
C TYR A 120 13.46 14.09 -10.28
N GLY A 121 12.73 14.21 -11.40
CA GLY A 121 11.28 14.46 -11.37
C GLY A 121 10.52 13.32 -10.68
N ASN A 122 10.87 12.06 -11.00
CA ASN A 122 10.30 10.88 -10.34
C ASN A 122 10.69 10.75 -8.86
N GLU A 123 11.75 11.43 -8.40
CA GLU A 123 12.15 11.52 -6.99
C GLU A 123 11.43 12.64 -6.24
N GLY A 124 10.67 13.48 -6.95
CA GLY A 124 10.04 14.68 -6.39
C GLY A 124 11.01 15.86 -6.22
N ASN A 125 12.23 15.76 -6.76
CA ASN A 125 13.19 16.86 -6.80
C ASN A 125 12.96 17.71 -8.06
N SER A 126 11.87 18.47 -8.05
CA SER A 126 11.47 19.30 -9.20
C SER A 126 12.53 20.33 -9.58
N THR A 127 13.27 20.88 -8.60
CA THR A 127 14.31 21.88 -8.84
C THR A 127 15.43 21.31 -9.73
N ARG A 128 16.03 20.17 -9.34
CA ARG A 128 17.05 19.54 -10.19
C ARG A 128 16.48 19.04 -11.52
N ALA A 129 15.25 18.55 -11.51
CA ALA A 129 14.59 18.10 -12.73
C ALA A 129 14.49 19.23 -13.77
N GLU A 130 14.05 20.42 -13.34
CA GLU A 130 13.93 21.61 -14.18
C GLU A 130 15.29 22.10 -14.67
N GLU A 131 16.31 22.11 -13.81
CA GLU A 131 17.68 22.51 -14.17
C GLU A 131 18.25 21.64 -15.30
N TYR A 132 18.12 20.31 -15.19
CA TYR A 132 18.61 19.40 -16.23
C TYR A 132 17.76 19.47 -17.51
N LEU A 133 16.44 19.64 -17.38
CA LEU A 133 15.57 19.78 -18.54
C LEU A 133 15.88 21.06 -19.32
N LYS A 134 16.17 22.16 -18.62
CA LYS A 134 16.58 23.42 -19.24
C LYS A 134 17.86 23.23 -20.05
N GLN A 135 18.89 22.60 -19.48
CA GLN A 135 20.14 22.29 -20.18
C GLN A 135 19.90 21.40 -21.41
N ALA A 136 19.01 20.41 -21.32
CA ALA A 136 18.64 19.58 -22.46
C ALA A 136 17.97 20.40 -23.58
N LYS A 137 17.11 21.36 -23.23
CA LYS A 137 16.41 22.27 -24.16
C LYS A 137 17.34 23.32 -24.78
N GLU A 138 18.40 23.72 -24.09
CA GLU A 138 19.44 24.60 -24.67
C GLU A 138 20.19 23.90 -25.82
N ILE A 139 20.32 22.57 -25.75
CA ILE A 139 20.97 21.76 -26.79
C ILE A 139 19.98 21.40 -27.90
N ASP A 140 18.75 21.02 -27.53
CA ASP A 140 17.68 20.70 -28.46
C ASP A 140 16.39 21.44 -28.08
N PRO A 141 16.15 22.63 -28.66
CA PRO A 141 14.95 23.42 -28.39
C PRO A 141 13.64 22.76 -28.82
N THR A 142 13.69 21.68 -29.63
CA THR A 142 12.49 20.96 -30.08
C THR A 142 11.99 19.92 -29.08
N LEU A 143 12.76 19.69 -28.01
CA LEU A 143 12.42 18.81 -26.91
C LEU A 143 11.16 19.29 -26.19
N LYS A 144 10.12 18.45 -26.17
CA LYS A 144 8.81 18.76 -25.57
C LYS A 144 8.88 18.65 -24.04
#